data_AF-A0A972UHZ8-F1
#
_entry.id   AF-A0A972UHZ8-F1
#
_cell.length_a   1.000
_cell.length_b   1.000
_cell.length_c   1.000
_cell.angle_alpha   90.00
_cell.angle_beta   90.00
_cell.angle_gamma   90.00
#
_symmetry.space_group_name_H-M   'P 1'
#
loop_
_entity.id
_entity.type
_entity.pdbx_description
1 polymer ?
#
loop_
_entity_poly.entity_id
_entity_poly.type
_entity_poly.pdbx_seq_one_letter_code
_entity_poly.pdbx_strand_id
1 'polypeptide(L)'
;MAARNGTLDPGAGETQTGQLFDRLPEWVVDTLSNEQKEAIHQASEDPAWSKSPVDIRFSLPFFGKKFYVTVVGGSEKRGNERLAEDRHKYPLRTLANIFFFIGLATLFYMLAVVVLAMQSALVEF
;
A
#
# COMPACT_ATOMS: atom_id res chain seq x y z
N MET A 1 0.04 -9.27 35.92
CA MET A 1 0.01 -9.57 34.47
C MET A 1 -0.07 -8.23 33.73
N ALA A 2 1.09 -7.59 33.58
CA ALA A 2 1.82 -7.44 32.31
C ALA A 2 1.29 -6.26 31.48
N ALA A 3 1.73 -5.07 31.87
CA ALA A 3 1.71 -3.86 31.06
C ALA A 3 2.48 -4.12 29.77
N ARG A 4 1.80 -4.01 28.62
CA ARG A 4 2.45 -4.01 27.31
C ARG A 4 3.03 -2.61 27.07
N ASN A 5 4.25 -2.40 27.57
CA ASN A 5 5.13 -1.33 27.10
C ASN A 5 5.37 -1.57 25.61
N GLY A 6 4.52 -0.96 24.77
CA GLY A 6 4.86 -0.72 23.37
C GLY A 6 5.99 0.29 23.37
N THR A 7 7.23 -0.19 23.23
CA THR A 7 8.38 0.62 22.88
C THR A 7 8.03 1.36 21.59
N LEU A 8 7.67 2.63 21.72
CA LEU A 8 7.86 3.60 20.64
C LEU A 8 9.36 3.57 20.37
N ASP A 9 9.75 2.92 19.28
CA ASP A 9 11.12 2.94 18.79
C ASP A 9 11.46 4.41 18.47
N PRO A 10 12.32 5.07 19.28
CA PRO A 10 12.67 6.46 19.06
C PRO A 10 13.52 6.64 17.79
N GLY A 11 14.01 5.56 17.18
CA GLY A 11 14.87 5.62 16.00
C GLY A 11 14.12 5.69 14.66
N ALA A 12 12.84 5.35 14.58
CA ALA A 12 12.16 5.24 13.28
C ALA A 12 11.92 6.60 12.57
N GLY A 13 11.84 7.71 13.33
CA GLY A 13 11.74 9.07 12.80
C GLY A 13 13.10 9.63 12.38
N GLU A 14 14.07 9.58 13.29
CA GLU A 14 15.43 10.14 13.08
C GLU A 14 16.19 9.46 11.94
N THR A 15 15.98 8.14 11.74
CA THR A 15 16.70 7.37 10.69
C THR A 15 16.17 7.66 9.28
N GLN A 16 14.90 8.04 9.12
CA GLN A 16 14.31 8.26 7.78
C GLN A 16 14.74 9.60 7.19
N THR A 17 14.88 10.64 8.00
CA THR A 17 15.33 11.95 7.53
C THR A 17 16.84 11.98 7.27
N GLY A 18 17.64 11.28 8.09
CA GLY A 18 19.06 11.06 7.79
C GLY A 18 19.26 10.45 6.40
N GLN A 19 18.47 9.43 6.07
CA GLN A 19 18.48 8.81 4.73
C GLN A 19 18.00 9.73 3.60
N LEU A 20 17.20 10.77 3.88
CA LEU A 20 16.77 11.74 2.87
C LEU A 20 17.90 12.71 2.52
N PHE A 21 18.58 13.25 3.54
CA PHE A 21 19.70 14.17 3.33
C PHE A 21 20.93 13.46 2.73
N ASP A 22 21.14 12.18 3.04
CA ASP A 22 22.21 11.35 2.45
C ASP A 22 22.02 11.12 0.92
N ARG A 23 20.82 11.31 0.39
CA ARG A 23 20.51 11.18 -1.05
C ARG A 23 20.65 12.49 -1.82
N LEU A 24 20.77 13.61 -1.11
CA LEU A 24 20.93 14.91 -1.74
C LEU A 24 22.42 15.13 -2.06
N PRO A 25 22.75 15.74 -3.21
CA PRO A 25 24.10 16.19 -3.48
C PRO A 25 24.57 17.17 -2.39
N GLU A 26 25.83 17.05 -1.99
CA GLU A 26 26.41 17.84 -0.89
C GLU A 26 26.23 19.35 -1.07
N TRP A 27 26.39 19.84 -2.31
CA TRP A 27 26.17 21.25 -2.65
C TRP A 27 24.74 21.74 -2.42
N VAL A 28 23.74 20.86 -2.44
CA VAL A 28 22.34 21.21 -2.14
C VAL A 28 22.15 21.30 -0.63
N VAL A 29 22.72 20.35 0.12
CA VAL A 29 22.61 20.32 1.59
C VAL A 29 23.27 21.53 2.23
N ASP A 30 24.35 22.04 1.63
CA ASP A 30 25.06 23.25 2.07
C ASP A 30 24.27 24.53 1.82
N THR A 31 23.37 24.54 0.83
CA THR A 31 22.50 25.70 0.56
C THR A 31 21.30 25.80 1.50
N LEU A 32 21.02 24.74 2.28
CA LEU A 32 19.89 24.70 3.20
C LEU A 32 20.29 25.25 4.56
N SER A 33 19.55 26.24 5.05
CA SER A 33 19.67 26.73 6.42
C SER A 33 19.22 25.67 7.42
N ASN A 34 19.62 25.81 8.69
CA ASN A 34 19.20 24.89 9.74
C ASN A 34 17.68 24.90 9.93
N GLU A 35 17.04 26.06 9.79
CA GLU A 35 15.57 26.20 9.85
C GLU A 35 14.88 25.47 8.68
N GLN A 36 15.48 25.49 7.49
CA GLN A 36 14.97 24.75 6.33
C GLN A 36 15.16 23.24 6.50
N LYS A 37 16.29 22.80 7.04
CA LYS A 37 16.55 21.39 7.36
C LYS A 37 15.53 20.86 8.38
N GLU A 38 15.24 21.64 9.42
CA GLU A 38 14.24 21.30 10.43
C GLU A 38 12.81 21.26 9.85
N ALA A 39 12.44 22.23 9.02
CA ALA A 39 11.14 22.22 8.36
C ALA A 39 10.97 21.02 7.42
N ILE A 40 12.03 20.61 6.71
CA ILE A 40 12.05 19.41 5.88
C ILE A 40 11.95 18.16 6.75
N HIS A 41 12.67 18.11 7.88
CA HIS A 41 12.57 17.02 8.85
C HIS A 41 11.13 16.83 9.31
N GLN A 42 10.51 17.90 9.81
CA GLN A 42 9.12 17.89 10.28
C GLN A 42 8.11 17.51 9.19
N ALA A 43 8.32 17.95 7.95
CA ALA A 43 7.47 17.57 6.82
C ALA A 43 7.66 16.10 6.39
N SER A 44 8.87 15.55 6.56
CA SER A 44 9.17 14.15 6.24
C SER A 44 8.64 13.18 7.28
N GLU A 45 8.52 13.64 8.54
CA GLU A 45 7.90 12.90 9.62
C GLU A 45 6.37 12.84 9.52
N ASP A 46 5.74 13.68 8.68
CA ASP A 46 4.28 13.68 8.52
C ASP A 46 3.82 12.31 8.01
N PRO A 47 3.14 11.51 8.86
CA PRO A 47 2.81 10.12 8.55
C PRO A 47 1.64 10.01 7.58
N ALA A 48 1.30 11.08 6.85
CA ALA A 48 0.24 11.14 5.86
C ALA A 48 0.28 9.95 4.88
N TRP A 49 1.48 9.41 4.62
CA TRP A 49 1.66 8.19 3.80
C TRP A 49 1.92 6.90 4.59
N SER A 50 2.36 6.97 5.84
CA SER A 50 2.81 5.82 6.64
C SER A 50 1.68 5.04 7.31
N LYS A 51 0.49 5.65 7.47
CA LYS A 51 -0.66 4.99 8.11
C LYS A 51 -1.82 4.76 7.15
N SER A 52 -1.60 3.99 6.08
CA SER A 52 -2.74 3.30 5.46
C SER A 52 -3.22 2.21 6.44
N PRO A 53 -4.47 2.25 6.94
CA PRO A 53 -4.99 1.26 7.88
C PRO A 53 -4.86 -0.19 7.42
N VAL A 54 -4.79 -0.39 6.10
CA VAL A 54 -4.56 -1.70 5.47
C VAL A 54 -3.45 -1.55 4.43
N ASP A 55 -2.30 -2.18 4.64
CA ASP A 55 -1.28 -2.42 3.60
C ASP A 55 -0.88 -3.90 3.67
N ILE A 56 -1.42 -4.70 2.76
CA ILE A 56 -1.14 -6.13 2.66
C ILE A 56 -0.38 -6.36 1.36
N ARG A 57 0.87 -6.83 1.47
CA ARG A 57 1.72 -7.12 0.32
C ARG A 57 2.15 -8.59 0.33
N PHE A 58 1.71 -9.33 -0.69
CA PHE A 58 2.12 -10.71 -0.93
C PHE A 58 3.04 -10.78 -2.13
N SER A 59 4.15 -11.50 -2.00
CA SER A 59 5.01 -11.85 -3.14
C SER A 59 4.71 -13.29 -3.55
N LEU A 60 4.28 -13.49 -4.80
CA LEU A 60 4.01 -14.80 -5.36
C LEU A 60 5.24 -15.27 -6.16
N PRO A 61 5.94 -16.33 -5.71
CA PRO A 61 7.02 -16.93 -6.48
C PRO A 61 6.42 -17.86 -7.55
N PHE A 62 6.07 -17.33 -8.72
CA PHE A 62 5.55 -18.14 -9.83
C PHE A 62 6.54 -18.18 -11.00
N PHE A 63 6.96 -19.39 -11.41
CA PHE A 63 7.68 -19.73 -12.65
C PHE A 63 8.72 -18.70 -13.15
N GLY A 64 9.75 -18.41 -12.34
CA GLY A 64 10.91 -17.61 -12.75
C GLY A 64 10.70 -16.09 -12.82
N LYS A 65 9.51 -15.59 -12.48
CA LYS A 65 9.22 -14.15 -12.38
C LYS A 65 8.64 -13.83 -11.00
N LYS A 66 9.08 -12.72 -10.41
CA LYS A 66 8.59 -12.24 -9.10
C LYS A 66 7.36 -11.39 -9.34
N PHE A 67 6.19 -11.88 -8.96
CA PHE A 67 4.96 -11.09 -8.96
C PHE A 67 4.66 -10.63 -7.54
N TYR A 68 4.19 -9.40 -7.38
CA TYR A 68 3.71 -8.89 -6.11
C TYR A 68 2.26 -8.45 -6.24
N VAL A 69 1.47 -8.72 -5.21
CA VAL A 69 0.10 -8.25 -5.05
C VAL A 69 0.10 -7.35 -3.82
N THR A 70 -0.32 -6.10 -3.98
CA THR A 70 -0.49 -5.17 -2.88
C THR A 70 -1.96 -4.76 -2.79
N VAL A 71 -2.55 -4.92 -1.62
CA VAL A 71 -3.87 -4.40 -1.26
C VAL A 71 -3.66 -3.28 -0.25
N VAL A 72 -3.89 -2.04 -0.70
CA VAL A 72 -3.86 -0.86 0.15
C VAL A 72 -5.29 -0.36 0.35
N GLY A 73 -5.66 -0.13 1.60
CA GLY A 73 -6.95 0.42 2.00
C GLY A 73 -6.78 1.52 3.04
N GLY A 74 -7.52 2.62 2.87
CA GLY A 74 -7.50 3.73 3.80
C GLY A 74 -8.50 4.82 3.43
N SER A 75 -8.67 5.78 4.33
CA SER A 75 -9.51 6.95 4.08
C SER A 75 -8.91 7.77 2.94
N GLU A 76 -9.70 8.02 1.90
CA GLU A 76 -9.32 8.92 0.82
C GLU A 76 -9.29 10.35 1.35
N LYS A 77 -8.09 10.96 1.39
CA LYS A 77 -7.86 12.33 1.88
C LYS A 77 -7.69 13.35 0.75
N ARG A 78 -7.63 12.90 -0.51
CA ARG A 78 -7.47 13.79 -1.68
C ARG A 78 -8.78 14.53 -1.96
N GLY A 79 -8.68 15.80 -2.33
CA GLY A 79 -9.84 16.62 -2.72
C GLY A 79 -10.51 16.12 -4.01
N ASN A 80 -11.81 16.34 -4.13
CA ASN A 80 -12.63 15.87 -5.25
C ASN A 80 -12.14 16.31 -6.64
N GLU A 81 -11.59 17.52 -6.76
CA GLU A 81 -11.03 18.06 -8.01
C GLU A 81 -9.91 17.15 -8.55
N ARG A 82 -8.97 16.77 -7.67
CA ARG A 82 -7.82 15.91 -8.01
C ARG A 82 -8.24 14.48 -8.30
N LEU A 83 -9.28 13.98 -7.62
CA LEU A 83 -9.82 12.64 -7.88
C LEU A 83 -10.49 12.54 -9.26
N ALA A 84 -11.19 13.60 -9.68
CA ALA A 84 -11.82 13.67 -11.00
C ALA A 84 -10.75 13.74 -12.11
N GLU A 85 -9.71 14.56 -11.92
CA GLU A 85 -8.59 14.66 -12.85
C GLU A 85 -7.83 13.35 -12.99
N ASP A 86 -7.51 12.68 -11.87
CA ASP A 86 -6.81 11.38 -11.87
C ASP A 86 -7.62 10.30 -12.63
N ARG A 87 -8.95 10.26 -12.46
CA ARG A 87 -9.82 9.33 -13.19
C ARG A 87 -9.85 9.61 -14.69
N HIS A 88 -9.80 10.88 -15.08
CA HIS A 88 -9.77 11.29 -16.48
C HIS A 88 -8.41 10.97 -17.13
N LYS A 89 -7.33 11.14 -16.38
CA LYS A 89 -5.95 10.90 -16.84
C LYS A 89 -5.59 9.41 -16.91
N TYR A 90 -6.16 8.57 -16.05
CA TYR A 90 -5.85 7.14 -15.97
C TYR A 90 -7.08 6.21 -16.08
N PRO A 91 -7.88 6.28 -17.16
CA PRO A 91 -9.09 5.48 -17.30
C PRO A 91 -8.82 3.97 -17.34
N LEU A 92 -7.66 3.55 -17.88
CA LEU A 92 -7.26 2.14 -17.94
C LEU A 92 -7.09 1.50 -16.56
N ARG A 93 -6.67 2.29 -15.54
CA ARG A 93 -6.57 1.79 -14.15
C ARG A 93 -7.95 1.47 -13.60
N THR A 94 -8.97 2.27 -13.94
CA THR A 94 -10.35 2.04 -13.54
C THR A 94 -10.92 0.77 -14.18
N LEU A 95 -10.71 0.57 -15.48
CA LEU A 95 -11.16 -0.66 -16.17
C LEU A 95 -10.43 -1.91 -15.65
N ALA A 96 -9.10 -1.83 -15.45
CA ALA A 96 -8.33 -2.93 -14.90
C ALA A 96 -8.83 -3.35 -13.50
N ASN A 97 -9.17 -2.39 -12.64
CA ASN A 97 -9.76 -2.68 -11.33
C ASN A 97 -11.12 -3.40 -11.47
N ILE A 98 -11.99 -2.94 -12.38
CA ILE A 98 -13.28 -3.58 -12.64
C ILE A 98 -13.08 -5.04 -13.09
N PHE A 99 -12.23 -5.27 -14.08
CA PHE A 99 -11.94 -6.63 -14.56
C PHE A 99 -11.30 -7.50 -13.49
N PHE A 100 -10.44 -6.93 -12.63
CA PHE A 100 -9.87 -7.65 -11.50
C PHE A 100 -10.94 -8.15 -10.53
N PHE A 101 -11.89 -7.29 -10.14
CA PHE A 101 -12.99 -7.70 -9.25
C PHE A 101 -13.93 -8.71 -9.91
N ILE A 102 -14.25 -8.54 -11.20
CA ILE A 102 -15.04 -9.52 -11.95
C ILE A 102 -14.33 -10.88 -11.96
N GLY A 103 -13.05 -10.91 -12.35
CA GLY A 103 -12.26 -12.14 -12.38
C GLY A 103 -12.16 -12.81 -11.02
N LEU A 104 -11.98 -12.03 -9.95
CA LEU A 104 -11.95 -12.54 -8.58
C LEU A 104 -13.31 -13.13 -8.16
N ALA A 105 -14.42 -12.46 -8.46
CA ALA A 105 -15.76 -12.96 -8.19
C ALA A 105 -16.06 -14.25 -8.97
N THR A 106 -15.69 -14.29 -10.26
CA THR A 106 -15.83 -15.49 -11.09
C THR A 106 -15.00 -16.65 -10.53
N LEU A 107 -13.77 -16.39 -10.08
CA LEU A 107 -12.92 -17.42 -9.45
C LEU A 107 -13.60 -18.03 -8.22
N PHE A 108 -14.10 -17.20 -7.30
CA PHE A 108 -14.81 -17.68 -6.10
C PHE A 108 -16.10 -18.41 -6.46
N TYR A 109 -16.85 -17.92 -7.45
CA TYR A 109 -18.06 -18.59 -7.92
C TYR A 109 -17.76 -19.98 -8.47
N MET A 110 -16.74 -20.12 -9.33
CA MET A 110 -16.32 -21.41 -9.87
C MET A 110 -15.89 -22.37 -8.75
N LEU A 111 -15.17 -21.87 -7.75
CA LEU A 111 -14.73 -22.67 -6.60
C LEU A 111 -15.93 -23.17 -5.79
N ALA A 112 -16.94 -22.31 -5.56
CA ALA A 112 -18.19 -22.70 -4.90
C ALA A 112 -18.98 -23.74 -5.70
N VAL A 113 -19.08 -23.58 -7.02
CA VAL A 113 -19.75 -24.56 -7.90
C VAL A 113 -19.03 -25.92 -7.84
N VAL A 114 -17.70 -25.94 -7.86
CA VAL A 114 -16.92 -27.19 -7.74
C VAL A 114 -17.17 -27.86 -6.38
N VAL A 115 -17.16 -27.10 -5.28
CA VAL A 115 -17.45 -27.65 -3.95
C VAL A 115 -18.88 -28.22 -3.88
N LEU A 116 -19.87 -27.51 -4.43
CA LEU A 116 -21.25 -27.99 -4.48
C LEU A 116 -21.38 -29.26 -5.31
N ALA A 117 -20.73 -29.32 -6.48
CA ALA A 117 -20.73 -30.50 -7.34
C ALA A 117 -20.08 -31.72 -6.65
N MET A 118 -19.01 -31.51 -5.89
CA MET A 118 -18.41 -32.58 -5.08
C MET A 118 -19.35 -33.07 -3.98
N GLN A 119 -20.08 -32.18 -3.32
CA GLN A 119 -21.06 -32.55 -2.31
C GLN A 119 -22.24 -33.31 -2.91
N SER A 120 -22.80 -32.84 -4.03
CA SER A 120 -23.91 -33.54 -4.69
C SER A 120 -23.50 -34.94 -5.15
N ALA A 121 -22.29 -35.09 -5.67
CA ALA A 121 -21.75 -36.39 -6.06
C ALA A 121 -21.60 -37.35 -4.86
N LEU A 122 -21.29 -36.83 -3.66
CA LEU A 122 -21.20 -37.65 -2.45
C LEU A 122 -22.56 -38.08 -1.87
N VAL A 123 -23.62 -37.30 -2.09
CA VAL A 123 -24.98 -37.63 -1.61
C VAL A 123 -25.66 -38.68 -2.49
N GLU A 124 -25.21 -38.86 -3.73
CA GLU A 124 -25.79 -39.81 -4.68
C GLU A 124 -25.24 -41.24 -4.55
N PHE A 125 -24.21 -41.46 -3.72
CA PHE A 125 -23.68 -42.79 -3.34
C PHE A 125 -24.15 -43.21 -1.95
#